data_AF-A0A523L816-F1
#
_entry.id   AF-A0A523L816-F1
#
_cell.length_a   1.000
_cell.length_b   1.000
_cell.length_c   1.000
_cell.angle_alpha   90.00
_cell.angle_beta   90.00
_cell.angle_gamma   90.00
#
_symmetry.space_group_name_H-M   'P 1'
#
loop_
_entity.id
_entity.type
_entity.pdbx_description
1 polymer ?
#
loop_
_entity_poly.entity_id
_entity_poly.type
_entity_poly.pdbx_seq_one_letter_code
_entity_poly.pdbx_strand_id
1 'polypeptide(L)'
;MSSYSNFMAFYVRFFLMGLLILWAPFLRADWMNLTGAETAQNIVEIYVLDEHVRVKLEVYIADLDKFEELVPDEWFKDSASKRPSLEQRMQTFASQRLQFITGEGVTLPAKLVLVEPRQRVDRQSAYAGMINPLTRRRVQDAPADKRVLYAEILYPFDGKPDQLKIIPPLDDQGYVTATIGFVAYHQAVPIIDFRFLGQAATLNLDWQDPWYSKFDNKNLSRHHKYPLMLYLYVEPRQVRLESLLRFTDIAELTDFSVDDSQLNLKDKRQLLQEHIKNYYSDKDTLEIDGIFFKPDSIRVQFLHATLTGLQVIDIETAMDESSLLVGISQQYLITELPQKIDSLWTFFNQRVNRIPVVVTDPVGPLMSLIDADDPEFGWQNFLKKYSDPVLHPVDVDTGWSITIPYLGETKIINWMPDEQEALKIVNAVLENVRVAFIEKDPARFSRVLGQVISSEQAKTLRKELAKLFSPRVSGGGSSSVQAFSDMQINGMRELGAPDGFSATISGSVSINAKHWGHIDARQFQFQLLLDLIEVEQQWRLADLTVIDIKVAR
;
A
#
# COMPACT_ATOMS: atom_id res chain seq x y z
N MET A 1 -17.32 -6.81 51.96
CA MET A 1 -17.12 -5.78 50.91
C MET A 1 -16.01 -6.09 49.89
N SER A 2 -15.07 -7.01 50.14
CA SER A 2 -13.96 -7.30 49.18
C SER A 2 -14.33 -8.21 47.98
N SER A 3 -15.39 -9.02 48.08
CA SER A 3 -15.79 -9.96 47.00
C SER A 3 -16.49 -9.30 45.81
N TYR A 4 -17.21 -8.19 46.01
CA TYR A 4 -17.95 -7.50 44.94
C TYR A 4 -17.01 -6.70 44.02
N SER A 5 -15.89 -6.21 44.55
CA SER A 5 -14.88 -5.44 43.80
C SER A 5 -14.18 -6.30 42.73
N ASN A 6 -13.83 -7.54 43.06
CA ASN A 6 -13.17 -8.46 42.12
C ASN A 6 -14.11 -8.95 41.01
N PHE A 7 -15.40 -9.11 41.32
CA PHE A 7 -16.41 -9.52 40.34
C PHE A 7 -16.62 -8.42 39.29
N MET A 8 -16.78 -7.17 39.72
CA MET A 8 -16.93 -6.01 38.82
C MET A 8 -15.69 -5.83 37.92
N ALA A 9 -14.49 -5.98 38.48
CA ALA A 9 -13.24 -5.89 37.73
C ALA A 9 -13.08 -6.99 36.66
N PHE A 10 -13.63 -8.19 36.91
CA PHE A 10 -13.64 -9.29 35.96
C PHE A 10 -14.53 -8.98 34.74
N TYR A 11 -15.75 -8.48 34.96
CA TYR A 11 -16.66 -8.12 33.86
C TYR A 11 -16.15 -6.92 33.04
N VAL A 12 -15.53 -5.93 33.68
CA VAL A 12 -14.93 -4.79 32.96
C VAL A 12 -13.75 -5.23 32.09
N ARG A 13 -12.91 -6.16 32.57
CA ARG A 13 -11.82 -6.74 31.77
C ARG A 13 -12.34 -7.59 30.61
N PHE A 14 -13.38 -8.39 30.83
CA PHE A 14 -14.01 -9.19 29.77
C PHE A 14 -14.70 -8.31 28.72
N PHE A 15 -15.35 -7.22 29.15
CA PHE A 15 -15.97 -6.25 28.27
C PHE A 15 -14.95 -5.47 27.43
N LEU A 16 -13.84 -5.02 28.05
CA LEU A 16 -12.74 -4.36 27.34
C LEU A 16 -12.02 -5.31 26.36
N MET A 17 -11.85 -6.58 26.73
CA MET A 17 -11.27 -7.60 25.85
C MET A 17 -12.22 -7.95 24.70
N GLY A 18 -13.53 -8.00 24.95
CA GLY A 18 -14.55 -8.14 23.91
C GLY A 18 -14.56 -6.95 22.94
N LEU A 19 -14.41 -5.72 23.45
CA LEU A 19 -14.29 -4.50 22.64
C LEU A 19 -13.03 -4.52 21.75
N LEU A 20 -11.89 -4.95 22.28
CA LEU A 20 -10.64 -5.07 21.51
C LEU A 20 -10.72 -6.13 20.42
N ILE A 21 -11.41 -7.26 20.66
CA ILE A 21 -11.59 -8.33 19.67
C ILE A 21 -12.57 -7.90 18.56
N LEU A 22 -13.61 -7.14 18.90
CA LEU A 22 -14.59 -6.64 17.92
C LEU A 22 -14.03 -5.53 17.01
N TRP A 23 -12.94 -4.85 17.42
CA TRP A 23 -12.34 -3.74 16.68
C TRP A 23 -11.12 -4.13 15.82
N ALA A 24 -10.55 -5.31 16.04
CA ALA A 24 -9.44 -5.83 15.25
C ALA A 24 -9.68 -5.85 13.71
N PRO A 25 -10.87 -6.16 13.17
CA PRO A 25 -11.09 -6.17 11.72
C PRO A 25 -11.18 -4.78 11.07
N PHE A 26 -11.17 -3.69 11.84
CA PHE A 26 -11.18 -2.31 11.33
C PHE A 26 -9.78 -1.68 11.24
N LEU A 27 -8.73 -2.42 11.59
CA LEU A 27 -7.36 -1.94 11.49
C LEU A 27 -6.91 -2.02 10.02
N ARG A 28 -6.87 -0.86 9.36
CA ARG A 28 -6.22 -0.67 8.06
C ARG A 28 -4.70 -0.58 8.27
N ALA A 29 -3.95 -1.44 7.59
CA ALA A 29 -2.50 -1.48 7.71
C ALA A 29 -1.87 -1.18 6.34
N ASP A 30 -1.96 0.08 5.93
CA ASP A 30 -1.04 0.62 4.92
C ASP A 30 0.25 1.07 5.62
N TRP A 31 1.39 0.95 4.95
CA TRP A 31 2.60 1.55 5.52
C TRP A 31 2.42 3.05 5.58
N MET A 32 2.73 3.61 6.75
CA MET A 32 2.50 5.01 7.04
C MET A 32 3.64 5.53 7.89
N ASN A 33 4.14 6.71 7.53
CA ASN A 33 5.15 7.34 8.35
C ASN A 33 4.53 7.82 9.67
N LEU A 34 4.99 7.25 10.79
CA LEU A 34 4.44 7.56 12.12
C LEU A 34 5.15 8.73 12.81
N THR A 35 6.13 9.39 12.17
CA THR A 35 6.87 10.46 12.85
C THR A 35 6.08 11.76 12.97
N GLY A 36 5.21 12.05 12.00
CA GLY A 36 4.54 13.35 11.89
C GLY A 36 5.48 14.48 11.47
N ALA A 37 6.69 14.17 11.00
CA ALA A 37 7.64 15.19 10.58
C ALA A 37 7.20 15.90 9.29
N GLU A 38 6.37 15.26 8.48
CA GLU A 38 5.75 15.84 7.28
C GLU A 38 4.77 16.99 7.60
N THR A 39 4.31 17.12 8.85
CA THR A 39 3.47 18.23 9.32
C THR A 39 4.26 19.33 10.05
N ALA A 40 5.58 19.22 10.11
CA ALA A 40 6.43 20.17 10.81
C ALA A 40 6.25 21.60 10.29
N GLN A 41 6.52 22.58 11.18
CA GLN A 41 6.45 24.01 10.85
C GLN A 41 7.40 24.39 9.72
N ASN A 42 8.59 23.80 9.63
CA ASN A 42 9.48 24.02 8.51
C ASN A 42 9.77 22.68 7.84
N ILE A 43 9.87 22.67 6.51
CA ILE A 43 10.15 21.46 5.74
C ILE A 43 11.39 21.68 4.88
N VAL A 44 12.30 20.71 4.91
CA VAL A 44 13.50 20.69 4.09
C VAL A 44 13.54 19.44 3.23
N GLU A 45 13.70 19.60 1.93
CA GLU A 45 14.03 18.53 1.00
C GLU A 45 15.49 18.71 0.56
N ILE A 46 16.33 17.72 0.87
CA ILE A 46 17.77 17.74 0.60
C ILE A 46 18.05 16.79 -0.57
N TYR A 47 18.65 17.29 -1.63
CA TYR A 47 19.08 16.49 -2.78
C TYR A 47 20.59 16.59 -2.92
N VAL A 48 21.32 15.50 -2.69
CA VAL A 48 22.75 15.42 -2.98
C VAL A 48 22.88 15.05 -4.46
N LEU A 49 23.37 15.98 -5.29
CA LEU A 49 23.56 15.84 -6.73
C LEU A 49 25.06 15.83 -7.05
N ASP A 50 25.47 15.57 -8.29
CA ASP A 50 26.88 15.31 -8.63
C ASP A 50 27.87 16.42 -8.27
N GLU A 51 27.43 17.68 -8.22
CA GLU A 51 28.29 18.86 -8.00
C GLU A 51 27.87 19.72 -6.80
N HIS A 52 26.70 19.44 -6.22
CA HIS A 52 26.15 20.27 -5.15
C HIS A 52 25.07 19.55 -4.36
N VAL A 53 24.84 20.02 -3.14
CA VAL A 53 23.58 19.75 -2.44
C VAL A 53 22.57 20.82 -2.83
N ARG A 54 21.41 20.41 -3.32
CA ARG A 54 20.25 21.30 -3.52
C ARG A 54 19.30 21.15 -2.35
N VAL A 55 18.98 22.27 -1.72
CA VAL A 55 18.02 22.36 -0.62
C VAL A 55 16.79 23.11 -1.09
N LYS A 56 15.62 22.50 -0.91
CA LYS A 56 14.33 23.19 -0.98
C LYS A 56 13.81 23.35 0.44
N LEU A 57 13.61 24.58 0.87
CA LEU A 57 13.20 24.92 2.23
C LEU A 57 11.88 25.67 2.20
N GLU A 58 10.87 25.15 2.93
CA GLU A 58 9.65 25.86 3.28
C GLU A 58 9.78 26.38 4.71
N VAL A 59 9.95 27.69 4.88
CA VAL A 59 9.96 28.35 6.19
C VAL A 59 8.55 28.83 6.52
N TYR A 60 8.00 28.41 7.66
CA TYR A 60 6.71 28.93 8.11
C TYR A 60 6.79 30.39 8.51
N ILE A 61 5.75 31.15 8.23
CA ILE A 61 5.74 32.61 8.42
C ILE A 61 6.09 33.04 9.86
N ALA A 62 5.73 32.23 10.86
CA ALA A 62 6.03 32.52 12.26
C ALA A 62 7.47 32.23 12.68
N ASP A 63 8.26 31.57 11.82
CA ASP A 63 9.68 31.26 12.03
C ASP A 63 10.61 32.09 11.14
N LEU A 64 10.10 33.12 10.45
CA LEU A 64 10.91 33.96 9.55
C LEU A 64 12.09 34.65 10.23
N ASP A 65 11.95 35.00 11.52
CA ASP A 65 13.01 35.57 12.33
C ASP A 65 14.19 34.60 12.51
N LYS A 66 13.93 33.29 12.53
CA LYS A 66 14.95 32.24 12.62
C LYS A 66 15.70 32.00 11.31
N PHE A 67 15.20 32.53 10.21
CA PHE A 67 15.77 32.42 8.87
C PHE A 67 15.84 33.78 8.17
N GLU A 68 16.14 34.84 8.94
CA GLU A 68 16.15 36.22 8.44
C GLU A 68 17.06 36.40 7.22
N GLU A 69 18.14 35.60 7.14
CA GLU A 69 19.11 35.63 6.04
C GLU A 69 18.47 35.33 4.68
N LEU A 70 17.30 34.69 4.64
CA LEU A 70 16.56 34.38 3.42
C LEU A 70 15.53 35.45 3.03
N VAL A 71 15.09 36.28 3.97
CA VAL A 71 13.96 37.21 3.74
C VAL A 71 14.34 38.31 2.73
N PRO A 72 13.61 38.48 1.61
CA PRO A 72 13.92 39.51 0.62
C PRO A 72 13.97 40.92 1.21
N ASP A 73 14.87 41.77 0.71
CA ASP A 73 15.05 43.13 1.25
C ASP A 73 13.83 44.02 1.01
N GLU A 74 13.10 43.79 -0.07
CA GLU A 74 11.87 44.51 -0.44
C GLU A 74 10.76 44.39 0.62
N TRP A 75 10.83 43.39 1.49
CA TRP A 75 9.83 43.17 2.53
C TRP A 75 10.06 44.06 3.76
N PHE A 76 11.22 44.73 3.85
CA PHE A 76 11.55 45.66 4.92
C PHE A 76 11.30 47.10 4.49
N LYS A 77 10.26 47.73 5.06
CA LYS A 77 9.83 49.09 4.70
C LYS A 77 10.88 50.19 4.98
N ASP A 78 11.71 50.04 6.03
CA ASP A 78 12.62 51.09 6.50
C ASP A 78 14.06 50.60 6.80
N SER A 79 14.40 49.34 6.45
CA SER A 79 15.61 48.66 6.96
C SER A 79 16.55 48.12 5.88
N ALA A 80 16.15 48.11 4.61
CA ALA A 80 16.93 47.49 3.53
C ALA A 80 18.37 48.03 3.42
N SER A 81 18.58 49.32 3.73
CA SER A 81 19.91 49.98 3.64
C SER A 81 20.88 49.66 4.79
N LYS A 82 20.45 48.95 5.83
CA LYS A 82 21.29 48.57 6.99
C LYS A 82 21.59 47.07 7.08
N ARG A 83 21.02 46.26 6.19
CA ARG A 83 21.21 44.80 6.21
C ARG A 83 22.55 44.44 5.56
N PRO A 84 23.21 43.35 6.01
CA PRO A 84 24.39 42.82 5.31
C PRO A 84 24.03 42.44 3.87
N SER A 85 25.05 42.36 3.00
CA SER A 85 24.84 41.93 1.61
C SER A 85 24.28 40.50 1.56
N LEU A 86 23.62 40.13 0.45
CA LEU A 86 23.13 38.77 0.27
C LEU A 86 24.25 37.73 0.42
N GLU A 87 25.46 38.03 -0.08
CA GLU A 87 26.63 37.16 0.06
C GLU A 87 27.00 36.93 1.53
N GLN A 88 27.08 38.01 2.32
CA GLN A 88 27.36 37.92 3.76
C GLN A 88 26.27 37.14 4.49
N ARG A 89 25.00 37.37 4.13
CA ARG A 89 23.86 36.64 4.70
C ARG A 89 23.93 35.15 4.37
N MET A 90 24.27 34.78 3.14
CA MET A 90 24.40 33.38 2.77
C MET A 90 25.62 32.71 3.41
N GLN A 91 26.71 33.45 3.65
CA GLN A 91 27.83 32.96 4.44
C GLN A 91 27.42 32.67 5.89
N THR A 92 26.65 33.57 6.52
CA THR A 92 26.07 33.34 7.85
C THR A 92 25.11 32.15 7.83
N PHE A 93 24.24 32.05 6.83
CA PHE A 93 23.30 30.94 6.69
C PHE A 93 24.01 29.58 6.62
N ALA A 94 25.05 29.48 5.79
CA ALA A 94 25.85 28.27 5.62
C ALA A 94 26.63 27.84 6.87
N SER A 95 27.00 28.80 7.73
CA SER A 95 27.83 28.55 8.90
C SER A 95 27.07 28.50 10.23
N GLN A 96 25.82 28.98 10.27
CA GLN A 96 25.05 29.10 11.51
C GLN A 96 23.61 28.60 11.43
N ARG A 97 22.99 28.57 10.25
CA ARG A 97 21.58 28.15 10.08
C ARG A 97 21.52 26.71 9.63
N LEU A 98 21.65 26.45 8.34
CA LEU A 98 21.62 25.10 7.79
C LEU A 98 22.99 24.78 7.21
N GLN A 99 23.76 24.00 7.95
CA GLN A 99 25.16 23.75 7.63
C GLN A 99 25.31 22.38 6.97
N PHE A 100 26.17 22.33 5.96
CA PHE A 100 26.65 21.10 5.35
C PHE A 100 28.16 21.08 5.46
N ILE A 101 28.69 20.11 6.17
CA ILE A 101 30.13 19.96 6.42
C ILE A 101 30.60 18.65 5.81
N THR A 102 31.63 18.67 4.97
CA THR A 102 32.19 17.43 4.38
C THR A 102 32.88 16.58 5.43
N GLY A 103 33.18 15.31 5.12
CA GLY A 103 33.98 14.44 5.99
C GLY A 103 35.37 15.01 6.32
N GLU A 104 35.90 15.91 5.49
CA GLU A 104 37.16 16.63 5.70
C GLU A 104 37.03 17.85 6.64
N GLY A 105 35.80 18.15 7.08
CA GLY A 105 35.52 19.31 7.94
C GLY A 105 35.30 20.62 7.20
N VAL A 106 35.20 20.61 5.86
CA VAL A 106 34.97 21.82 5.06
C VAL A 106 33.48 22.18 5.10
N THR A 107 33.16 23.39 5.56
CA THR A 107 31.79 23.92 5.51
C THR A 107 31.48 24.39 4.09
N LEU A 108 30.45 23.83 3.48
CA LEU A 108 30.05 24.19 2.13
C LEU A 108 29.42 25.59 2.09
N PRO A 109 29.80 26.45 1.13
CA PRO A 109 29.15 27.75 0.98
C PRO A 109 27.70 27.57 0.51
N ALA A 110 26.82 28.53 0.84
CA ALA A 110 25.44 28.51 0.38
C ALA A 110 25.22 29.57 -0.71
N LYS A 111 24.44 29.22 -1.74
CA LYS A 111 24.02 30.12 -2.80
C LYS A 111 22.50 30.09 -2.93
N LEU A 112 21.85 31.22 -2.62
CA LEU A 112 20.42 31.38 -2.82
C LEU A 112 20.11 31.50 -4.32
N VAL A 113 19.24 30.64 -4.83
CA VAL A 113 18.83 30.61 -6.24
C VAL A 113 17.43 31.19 -6.42
N LEU A 114 16.51 30.84 -5.52
CA LEU A 114 15.14 31.30 -5.56
C LEU A 114 14.67 31.59 -4.14
N VAL A 115 13.90 32.66 -3.98
CA VAL A 115 13.14 32.91 -2.76
C VAL A 115 11.83 33.60 -3.10
N GLU A 116 10.71 33.04 -2.65
CA GLU A 116 9.38 33.59 -2.94
C GLU A 116 8.32 33.13 -1.92
N PRO A 117 7.27 33.91 -1.70
CA PRO A 117 6.13 33.46 -0.89
C PRO A 117 5.37 32.35 -1.62
N ARG A 118 5.07 31.27 -0.91
CA ARG A 118 4.23 30.16 -1.41
C ARG A 118 3.17 29.76 -0.39
N GLN A 119 2.24 28.92 -0.85
CA GLN A 119 1.42 28.11 0.02
C GLN A 119 2.15 26.79 0.29
N ARG A 120 2.15 26.35 1.54
CA ARG A 120 2.66 25.05 1.99
C ARG A 120 2.03 23.94 1.14
N VAL A 121 2.87 23.00 0.70
CA VAL A 121 2.41 21.77 0.08
C VAL A 121 1.76 20.89 1.15
N ASP A 122 0.53 20.46 0.90
CA ASP A 122 -0.15 19.51 1.77
C ASP A 122 0.39 18.10 1.51
N ARG A 123 1.06 17.55 2.52
CA ARG A 123 1.74 16.25 2.45
C ARG A 123 0.89 15.10 2.97
N GLN A 124 -0.41 15.33 3.23
CA GLN A 124 -1.40 14.35 3.67
C GLN A 124 -0.85 13.38 4.74
N SER A 125 -0.70 13.87 5.97
CA SER A 125 -0.36 13.00 7.11
C SER A 125 -1.61 12.32 7.63
N ALA A 126 -1.64 11.00 7.60
CA ALA A 126 -2.76 10.23 8.10
C ALA A 126 -2.90 10.22 9.62
N TYR A 127 -1.90 10.68 10.37
CA TYR A 127 -1.96 10.84 11.82
C TYR A 127 -1.95 12.30 12.26
N ALA A 128 -2.00 13.27 11.35
CA ALA A 128 -2.17 14.67 11.72
C ALA A 128 -3.32 14.82 12.74
N GLY A 129 -3.01 15.38 13.90
CA GLY A 129 -3.97 15.62 14.97
C GLY A 129 -4.36 14.37 15.78
N MET A 130 -3.90 13.18 15.42
CA MET A 130 -4.16 11.90 16.10
C MET A 130 -3.11 11.57 17.17
N ILE A 131 -3.43 10.60 18.04
CA ILE A 131 -2.47 10.07 19.01
C ILE A 131 -1.61 9.01 18.33
N ASN A 132 -0.30 9.25 18.31
CA ASN A 132 0.67 8.28 17.82
C ASN A 132 0.59 6.99 18.66
N PRO A 133 0.41 5.81 18.04
CA PRO A 133 0.22 4.57 18.78
C PRO A 133 1.48 4.10 19.53
N LEU A 134 2.67 4.46 19.03
CA LEU A 134 3.97 4.09 19.61
C LEU A 134 4.37 5.04 20.74
N THR A 135 4.31 6.35 20.50
CA THR A 135 4.78 7.35 21.47
C THR A 135 3.70 7.80 22.45
N ARG A 136 2.43 7.48 22.17
CA ARG A 136 1.24 7.96 22.90
C ARG A 136 1.12 9.50 22.95
N ARG A 137 1.86 10.21 22.12
CA ARG A 137 1.80 11.67 21.99
C ARG A 137 0.93 12.06 20.81
N ARG A 138 0.28 13.21 20.90
CA ARG A 138 -0.47 13.77 19.78
C ARG A 138 0.51 14.21 18.69
N VAL A 139 0.32 13.73 17.46
CA VAL A 139 0.99 14.26 16.28
C VAL A 139 0.37 15.62 15.97
N GLN A 140 1.21 16.63 15.78
CA GLN A 140 0.70 17.96 15.48
C GLN A 140 0.09 18.01 14.09
N ASP A 141 -1.03 18.73 13.97
CA ASP A 141 -1.55 19.13 12.67
C ASP A 141 -0.56 20.06 11.97
N ALA A 142 -0.56 20.03 10.64
CA ALA A 142 0.16 21.04 9.88
C ALA A 142 -0.35 22.44 10.27
N PRO A 143 0.50 23.49 10.25
CA PRO A 143 0.06 24.84 10.57
C PRO A 143 -1.17 25.26 9.77
N ALA A 144 -2.18 25.79 10.45
CA ALA A 144 -3.44 26.20 9.82
C ALA A 144 -3.23 27.34 8.81
N ASP A 145 -2.31 28.26 9.10
CA ASP A 145 -1.82 29.23 8.12
C ASP A 145 -0.85 28.52 7.16
N LYS A 146 -1.23 28.46 5.89
CA LYS A 146 -0.47 27.78 4.85
C LYS A 146 0.65 28.64 4.27
N ARG A 147 0.78 29.92 4.63
CA ARG A 147 1.83 30.78 4.08
C ARG A 147 3.21 30.34 4.53
N VAL A 148 4.11 30.19 3.57
CA VAL A 148 5.52 29.88 3.78
C VAL A 148 6.40 30.77 2.90
N LEU A 149 7.63 31.02 3.34
CA LEU A 149 8.69 31.50 2.47
C LEU A 149 9.39 30.27 1.89
N TYR A 150 9.29 30.09 0.58
CA TYR A 150 9.99 29.04 -0.12
C TYR A 150 11.37 29.53 -0.57
N ALA A 151 12.41 28.74 -0.34
CA ALA A 151 13.76 29.04 -0.79
C ALA A 151 14.41 27.82 -1.46
N GLU A 152 15.11 28.04 -2.58
CA GLU A 152 16.03 27.07 -3.17
C GLU A 152 17.45 27.54 -2.98
N ILE A 153 18.27 26.69 -2.34
CA ILE A 153 19.63 27.00 -1.94
C ILE A 153 20.54 25.88 -2.47
N LEU A 154 21.66 26.26 -3.08
CA LEU A 154 22.68 25.31 -3.53
C LEU A 154 23.89 25.39 -2.62
N TYR A 155 24.44 24.23 -2.26
CA TYR A 155 25.71 24.09 -1.55
C TYR A 155 26.69 23.37 -2.48
N PRO A 156 27.44 24.11 -3.31
CA PRO A 156 28.42 23.50 -4.20
C PRO A 156 29.56 22.88 -3.42
N PHE A 157 30.15 21.83 -3.98
CA PHE A 157 31.36 21.21 -3.48
C PHE A 157 32.30 20.86 -4.63
N ASP A 158 33.60 20.89 -4.36
CA ASP A 158 34.62 20.46 -5.31
C ASP A 158 34.95 18.99 -5.04
N GLY A 159 34.72 18.15 -6.06
CA GLY A 159 34.84 16.70 -5.90
C GLY A 159 33.69 16.09 -5.08
N LYS A 160 33.48 14.79 -5.26
CA LYS A 160 32.36 14.05 -4.65
C LYS A 160 32.69 13.69 -3.20
N PRO A 161 32.09 14.32 -2.17
CA PRO A 161 32.43 14.04 -0.77
C PRO A 161 31.91 12.66 -0.34
N ASP A 162 32.69 11.89 0.40
CA ASP A 162 32.26 10.58 0.92
C ASP A 162 31.26 10.70 2.10
N GLN A 163 31.25 11.85 2.76
CA GLN A 163 30.39 12.11 3.92
C GLN A 163 29.94 13.57 3.96
N LEU A 164 28.70 13.77 4.41
CA LEU A 164 28.12 15.08 4.71
C LEU A 164 27.50 15.08 6.11
N LYS A 165 27.92 16.00 6.96
CA LYS A 165 27.28 16.31 8.23
C LYS A 165 26.33 17.47 8.04
N ILE A 166 25.05 17.21 8.30
CA ILE A 166 23.94 18.16 8.15
C ILE A 166 23.59 18.70 9.53
N ILE A 167 23.67 20.00 9.74
CA ILE A 167 23.43 20.63 11.04
C ILE A 167 22.25 21.61 10.91
N PRO A 168 21.15 21.42 11.67
CA PRO A 168 20.04 22.38 11.71
C PRO A 168 20.43 23.68 12.43
N PRO A 169 19.58 24.71 12.41
CA PRO A 169 19.81 25.92 13.20
C PRO A 169 19.86 25.59 14.70
N LEU A 170 20.96 25.93 15.36
CA LEU A 170 21.19 25.71 16.79
C LEU A 170 21.35 27.04 17.53
N ASP A 171 20.98 27.07 18.80
CA ASP A 171 21.33 28.15 19.73
C ASP A 171 22.75 27.96 20.32
N ASP A 172 23.19 28.90 21.15
CA ASP A 172 24.51 28.89 21.79
C ASP A 172 24.72 27.68 22.71
N GLN A 173 23.64 27.03 23.15
CA GLN A 173 23.64 25.83 23.97
C GLN A 173 23.55 24.54 23.14
N GLY A 174 23.43 24.65 21.81
CA GLY A 174 23.34 23.53 20.88
C GLY A 174 21.93 22.95 20.73
N TYR A 175 20.89 23.63 21.20
CA TYR A 175 19.51 23.21 20.98
C TYR A 175 18.96 23.73 19.66
N VAL A 176 18.11 22.93 19.03
CA VAL A 176 17.46 23.32 17.77
C VAL A 176 16.50 24.47 17.98
N THR A 177 16.64 25.54 17.19
CA THR A 177 15.82 26.75 17.30
C THR A 177 14.56 26.71 16.42
N ALA A 178 14.56 25.88 15.37
CA ALA A 178 13.44 25.72 14.44
C ALA A 178 13.05 24.25 14.26
N THR A 179 11.76 23.94 14.38
CA THR A 179 11.27 22.58 14.12
C THR A 179 11.30 22.32 12.61
N ILE A 180 12.19 21.44 12.17
CA ILE A 180 12.38 21.09 10.76
C ILE A 180 12.04 19.61 10.55
N GLY A 181 11.02 19.33 9.74
CA GLY A 181 10.84 18.03 9.10
C GLY A 181 11.71 17.97 7.85
N PHE A 182 12.39 16.84 7.61
CA PHE A 182 13.23 16.70 6.44
C PHE A 182 13.16 15.33 5.79
N VAL A 183 13.47 15.34 4.50
CA VAL A 183 13.77 14.17 3.67
C VAL A 183 15.08 14.44 2.93
N ALA A 184 15.80 13.36 2.62
CA ALA A 184 17.06 13.43 1.90
C ALA A 184 17.07 12.44 0.75
N TYR A 185 17.66 12.85 -0.36
CA TYR A 185 17.83 12.09 -1.59
C TYR A 185 19.31 12.11 -1.98
N HIS A 186 19.81 10.98 -2.47
CA HIS A 186 21.07 10.94 -3.21
C HIS A 186 20.71 10.69 -4.67
N GLN A 187 20.96 11.67 -5.53
CA GLN A 187 20.37 11.77 -6.86
C GLN A 187 18.84 11.66 -6.77
N ALA A 188 18.24 10.67 -7.44
CA ALA A 188 16.79 10.43 -7.39
C ALA A 188 16.36 9.48 -6.25
N VAL A 189 17.31 8.86 -5.54
CA VAL A 189 17.02 7.80 -4.57
C VAL A 189 16.70 8.42 -3.20
N PRO A 190 15.49 8.20 -2.65
CA PRO A 190 15.20 8.62 -1.28
C PRO A 190 16.09 7.86 -0.31
N ILE A 191 16.72 8.53 0.65
CA ILE A 191 17.60 7.91 1.67
C ILE A 191 16.79 7.63 2.94
N ILE A 192 15.86 8.53 3.26
CA ILE A 192 15.01 8.49 4.46
C ILE A 192 13.56 8.82 4.13
N ASP A 193 12.62 8.33 4.93
CA ASP A 193 11.27 8.91 4.97
C ASP A 193 11.32 10.23 5.77
N PHE A 194 10.20 10.96 5.86
CA PHE A 194 10.12 12.17 6.69
C PHE A 194 10.56 11.90 8.14
N ARG A 195 11.56 12.65 8.60
CA ARG A 195 12.07 12.64 9.97
C ARG A 195 12.26 14.08 10.47
N PHE A 196 12.36 14.27 11.77
CA PHE A 196 12.75 15.57 12.32
C PHE A 196 14.27 15.72 12.30
N LEU A 197 14.76 16.86 11.81
CA LEU A 197 16.18 17.23 11.90
C LEU A 197 16.44 17.88 13.26
N GLY A 198 16.38 17.07 14.32
CA GLY A 198 16.48 17.52 15.71
C GLY A 198 17.91 17.66 16.24
N GLN A 199 18.92 17.28 15.46
CA GLN A 199 20.33 17.34 15.81
C GLN A 199 21.18 17.19 14.54
N ALA A 200 22.50 17.36 14.67
CA ALA A 200 23.41 17.05 13.57
C ALA A 200 23.25 15.59 13.09
N ALA A 201 23.16 15.42 11.78
CA ALA A 201 22.97 14.13 11.13
C ALA A 201 24.09 13.87 10.12
N THR A 202 24.83 12.78 10.31
CA THR A 202 25.93 12.39 9.42
C THR A 202 25.42 11.41 8.37
N LEU A 203 25.54 11.79 7.10
CA LEU A 203 25.20 11.03 5.91
C LEU A 203 26.48 10.52 5.24
N ASN A 204 26.60 9.21 5.09
CA ASN A 204 27.64 8.58 4.29
C ASN A 204 27.11 8.38 2.87
N LEU A 205 27.88 8.79 1.88
CA LEU A 205 27.51 8.78 0.47
C LEU A 205 28.18 7.63 -0.26
N ASP A 206 27.38 6.87 -1.00
CA ASP A 206 27.88 5.90 -1.98
C ASP A 206 27.65 6.45 -3.38
N TRP A 207 28.70 7.02 -3.96
CA TRP A 207 28.67 7.60 -5.31
C TRP A 207 28.65 6.57 -6.43
N GLN A 208 29.00 5.32 -6.12
CA GLN A 208 28.88 4.22 -7.08
C GLN A 208 27.43 3.76 -7.17
N ASP A 209 26.70 3.80 -6.05
CA ASP A 209 25.31 3.39 -5.99
C ASP A 209 24.53 4.13 -4.88
N PRO A 210 23.77 5.18 -5.25
CA PRO A 210 23.04 6.03 -4.32
C PRO A 210 22.09 5.30 -3.38
N TRP A 211 21.67 4.08 -3.72
CA TRP A 211 20.80 3.26 -2.88
C TRP A 211 21.41 2.93 -1.52
N TYR A 212 22.75 2.85 -1.44
CA TYR A 212 23.50 2.46 -0.25
C TYR A 212 24.01 3.64 0.57
N SER A 213 23.77 4.87 0.12
CA SER A 213 23.91 6.06 0.97
C SER A 213 23.03 5.92 2.22
N LYS A 214 23.58 6.24 3.39
CA LYS A 214 22.88 6.05 4.65
C LYS A 214 23.37 6.99 5.74
N PHE A 215 22.46 7.36 6.63
CA PHE A 215 22.83 8.05 7.86
C PHE A 215 23.42 7.08 8.89
N ASP A 216 24.34 7.57 9.72
CA ASP A 216 24.85 6.79 10.87
C ASP A 216 23.74 6.46 11.87
N ASN A 217 22.80 7.39 12.03
CA ASN A 217 21.64 7.20 12.90
C ASN A 217 20.65 6.23 12.25
N LYS A 218 20.51 5.03 12.83
CA LYS A 218 19.60 3.98 12.35
C LYS A 218 18.12 4.39 12.33
N ASN A 219 17.71 5.44 13.04
CA ASN A 219 16.35 5.98 13.00
C ASN A 219 16.09 6.84 11.75
N LEU A 220 17.16 7.32 11.09
CA LEU A 220 17.13 8.04 9.83
C LEU A 220 17.32 7.04 8.68
N SER A 221 16.29 6.23 8.44
CA SER A 221 16.24 5.29 7.32
C SER A 221 14.88 5.33 6.64
N ARG A 222 14.86 5.05 5.33
CA ARG A 222 13.62 4.80 4.60
C ARG A 222 13.00 3.46 4.95
N HIS A 223 11.71 3.31 4.73
CA HIS A 223 11.01 2.04 4.93
C HIS A 223 11.48 0.97 3.94
N HIS A 224 11.45 1.27 2.64
CA HIS A 224 11.92 0.38 1.57
C HIS A 224 13.44 0.47 1.40
N LYS A 225 14.19 0.11 2.44
CA LYS A 225 15.67 0.19 2.45
C LYS A 225 16.34 -0.99 1.76
N TYR A 226 15.69 -2.16 1.75
CA TYR A 226 16.24 -3.36 1.13
C TYR A 226 16.11 -3.26 -0.39
N PRO A 227 17.19 -3.51 -1.15
CA PRO A 227 17.16 -3.50 -2.62
C PRO A 227 16.30 -4.63 -3.22
N LEU A 228 16.07 -5.67 -2.42
CA LEU A 228 15.29 -6.85 -2.78
C LEU A 228 14.34 -7.20 -1.64
N MET A 229 13.07 -7.45 -1.95
CA MET A 229 12.05 -7.91 -1.00
C MET A 229 11.19 -9.00 -1.63
N LEU A 230 10.79 -10.00 -0.84
CA LEU A 230 9.93 -11.11 -1.29
C LEU A 230 8.60 -11.10 -0.54
N TYR A 231 7.52 -11.43 -1.26
CA TYR A 231 6.17 -11.50 -0.73
C TYR A 231 5.51 -12.79 -1.19
N LEU A 232 5.06 -13.61 -0.26
CA LEU A 232 4.33 -14.85 -0.55
C LEU A 232 2.89 -14.69 -0.06
N TYR A 233 1.93 -14.67 -0.99
CA TYR A 233 0.51 -14.62 -0.68
C TYR A 233 -0.08 -16.02 -0.79
N VAL A 234 -0.65 -16.51 0.30
CA VAL A 234 -1.32 -17.81 0.37
C VAL A 234 -2.82 -17.56 0.47
N GLU A 235 -3.53 -17.85 -0.61
CA GLU A 235 -4.98 -17.64 -0.74
C GLU A 235 -5.67 -18.94 -1.17
N PRO A 236 -6.99 -19.07 -1.00
CA PRO A 236 -7.66 -20.37 -1.09
C PRO A 236 -7.64 -21.00 -2.50
N ARG A 237 -7.47 -20.17 -3.55
CA ARG A 237 -7.48 -20.57 -4.96
C ARG A 237 -6.26 -20.11 -5.75
N GLN A 238 -5.31 -19.47 -5.06
CA GLN A 238 -4.05 -19.07 -5.65
C GLN A 238 -2.96 -18.96 -4.59
N VAL A 239 -1.74 -19.31 -4.97
CA VAL A 239 -0.53 -18.82 -4.33
C VAL A 239 0.08 -17.74 -5.24
N ARG A 240 0.65 -16.69 -4.66
CA ARG A 240 1.37 -15.68 -5.43
C ARG A 240 2.72 -15.38 -4.80
N LEU A 241 3.77 -15.49 -5.59
CA LEU A 241 5.11 -15.08 -5.20
C LEU A 241 5.45 -13.78 -5.92
N GLU A 242 5.54 -12.70 -5.16
CA GLU A 242 5.97 -11.40 -5.66
C GLU A 242 7.39 -11.08 -5.20
N SER A 243 8.22 -10.56 -6.09
CA SER A 243 9.56 -10.07 -5.77
C SER A 243 9.70 -8.63 -6.26
N LEU A 244 10.22 -7.77 -5.40
CA LEU A 244 10.52 -6.38 -5.73
C LEU A 244 12.04 -6.18 -5.69
N LEU A 245 12.62 -5.82 -6.83
CA LEU A 245 14.07 -5.65 -7.00
C LEU A 245 14.37 -4.30 -7.63
N ARG A 246 15.61 -3.83 -7.55
CA ARG A 246 16.07 -2.72 -8.40
C ARG A 246 16.28 -3.20 -9.83
N PHE A 247 16.23 -2.27 -10.78
CA PHE A 247 16.47 -2.56 -12.20
C PHE A 247 17.81 -3.28 -12.43
N THR A 248 18.89 -2.79 -11.81
CA THR A 248 20.23 -3.38 -11.95
C THR A 248 20.32 -4.78 -11.38
N ASP A 249 19.69 -5.03 -10.22
CA ASP A 249 19.74 -6.33 -9.56
C ASP A 249 18.96 -7.40 -10.34
N ILE A 250 17.80 -7.06 -10.93
CA ILE A 250 17.07 -8.02 -11.78
C ILE A 250 17.76 -8.27 -13.11
N ALA A 251 18.43 -7.25 -13.66
CA ALA A 251 19.23 -7.42 -14.87
C ALA A 251 20.40 -8.39 -14.63
N GLU A 252 21.11 -8.25 -13.51
CA GLU A 252 22.16 -9.18 -13.09
C GLU A 252 21.59 -10.60 -12.85
N LEU A 253 20.51 -10.73 -12.07
CA LEU A 253 19.88 -12.02 -11.75
C LEU A 253 19.45 -12.81 -13.00
N THR A 254 19.03 -12.11 -14.04
CA THR A 254 18.49 -12.72 -15.26
C THR A 254 19.48 -12.71 -16.43
N ASP A 255 20.72 -12.27 -16.21
CA ASP A 255 21.73 -12.06 -17.26
C ASP A 255 21.22 -11.17 -18.41
N PHE A 256 20.38 -10.18 -18.10
CA PHE A 256 19.86 -9.23 -19.08
C PHE A 256 20.93 -8.18 -19.44
N SER A 257 21.27 -8.13 -20.72
CA SER A 257 22.19 -7.14 -21.27
C SER A 257 21.68 -6.67 -22.63
N VAL A 258 21.65 -5.36 -22.84
CA VAL A 258 21.28 -4.73 -24.11
C VAL A 258 22.24 -3.58 -24.43
N ASP A 259 22.40 -3.26 -25.71
CA ASP A 259 23.19 -2.10 -26.14
C ASP A 259 22.39 -0.81 -25.88
N ASP A 260 22.70 -0.16 -24.76
CA ASP A 260 22.03 1.07 -24.31
C ASP A 260 22.26 2.27 -25.23
N SER A 261 23.26 2.22 -26.12
CA SER A 261 23.66 3.38 -26.94
C SER A 261 22.61 3.80 -27.98
N GLN A 262 21.67 2.92 -28.32
CA GLN A 262 20.64 3.16 -29.35
C GLN A 262 19.21 2.94 -28.89
N LEU A 263 18.99 2.50 -27.66
CA LEU A 263 17.65 2.21 -27.14
C LEU A 263 17.11 3.40 -26.35
N ASN A 264 15.86 3.80 -26.64
CA ASN A 264 15.16 4.71 -25.75
C ASN A 264 14.71 3.95 -24.47
N LEU A 265 14.39 4.70 -23.41
CA LEU A 265 14.00 4.16 -22.10
C LEU A 265 12.82 3.19 -22.18
N LYS A 266 11.83 3.48 -23.04
CA LYS A 266 10.64 2.64 -23.20
C LYS A 266 11.00 1.28 -23.77
N ASP A 267 11.80 1.26 -24.83
CA ASP A 267 12.19 0.03 -25.52
C ASP A 267 13.05 -0.85 -24.61
N LYS A 268 14.01 -0.26 -23.89
CA LYS A 268 14.82 -0.98 -22.89
C LYS A 268 13.96 -1.64 -21.82
N ARG A 269 13.00 -0.92 -21.26
CA ARG A 269 12.07 -1.45 -20.24
C ARG A 269 11.14 -2.52 -20.81
N GLN A 270 10.69 -2.39 -22.05
CA GLN A 270 9.85 -3.40 -22.69
C GLN A 270 10.62 -4.70 -22.92
N LEU A 271 11.86 -4.59 -23.42
CA LEU A 271 12.75 -5.75 -23.59
C LEU A 271 13.03 -6.45 -22.27
N LEU A 272 13.32 -5.69 -21.20
CA LEU A 272 13.52 -6.28 -19.87
C LEU A 272 12.25 -6.99 -19.38
N GLN A 273 11.08 -6.38 -19.56
CA GLN A 273 9.81 -6.98 -19.17
C GLN A 273 9.55 -8.31 -19.90
N GLU A 274 9.81 -8.38 -21.20
CA GLU A 274 9.68 -9.60 -22.00
C GLU A 274 10.71 -10.67 -21.58
N HIS A 275 11.96 -10.25 -21.36
CA HIS A 275 13.04 -11.10 -20.87
C HIS A 275 12.71 -11.75 -19.52
N ILE A 276 12.25 -10.96 -18.54
CA ILE A 276 11.87 -11.46 -17.21
C ILE A 276 10.71 -12.47 -17.33
N LYS A 277 9.70 -12.19 -18.15
CA LYS A 277 8.58 -13.12 -18.37
C LYS A 277 9.08 -14.46 -18.91
N ASN A 278 9.97 -14.44 -19.88
CA ASN A 278 10.54 -15.67 -20.45
C ASN A 278 11.41 -16.41 -19.41
N TYR A 279 12.24 -15.68 -18.66
CA TYR A 279 13.11 -16.26 -17.62
C TYR A 279 12.34 -17.06 -16.57
N TYR A 280 11.18 -16.56 -16.10
CA TYR A 280 10.39 -17.23 -15.07
C TYR A 280 9.38 -18.25 -15.61
N SER A 281 9.02 -18.21 -16.91
CA SER A 281 7.97 -19.08 -17.48
C SER A 281 8.30 -20.57 -17.39
N ASP A 282 9.58 -20.92 -17.43
CA ASP A 282 10.05 -22.30 -17.41
C ASP A 282 10.67 -22.76 -16.09
N LYS A 283 10.68 -21.89 -15.06
CA LYS A 283 11.24 -22.23 -13.76
C LYS A 283 10.18 -22.79 -12.82
N ASP A 284 10.51 -23.94 -12.24
CA ASP A 284 9.81 -24.52 -11.10
C ASP A 284 10.27 -23.80 -9.82
N THR A 285 9.65 -22.66 -9.51
CA THR A 285 10.12 -21.76 -8.45
C THR A 285 9.47 -22.01 -7.09
N LEU A 286 8.41 -22.83 -7.04
CA LEU A 286 7.64 -23.04 -5.83
C LEU A 286 7.22 -24.51 -5.69
N GLU A 287 7.49 -25.09 -4.53
CA GLU A 287 6.99 -26.41 -4.14
C GLU A 287 5.73 -26.21 -3.29
N ILE A 288 4.60 -26.74 -3.72
CA ILE A 288 3.33 -26.72 -3.00
C ILE A 288 2.94 -28.16 -2.69
N ASP A 289 2.79 -28.48 -1.41
CA ASP A 289 2.40 -29.81 -0.93
C ASP A 289 3.26 -30.96 -1.52
N GLY A 290 4.57 -30.73 -1.70
CA GLY A 290 5.51 -31.72 -2.22
C GLY A 290 5.62 -31.77 -3.75
N ILE A 291 4.91 -30.89 -4.46
CA ILE A 291 4.87 -30.86 -5.92
C ILE A 291 5.41 -29.51 -6.41
N PHE A 292 6.34 -29.54 -7.37
CA PHE A 292 6.86 -28.33 -8.01
C PHE A 292 5.87 -27.77 -9.03
N PHE A 293 5.64 -26.46 -8.98
CA PHE A 293 4.78 -25.74 -9.90
C PHE A 293 5.55 -24.70 -10.72
N LYS A 294 5.20 -24.63 -12.00
CA LYS A 294 5.46 -23.45 -12.84
C LYS A 294 4.39 -22.39 -12.59
N PRO A 295 4.72 -21.09 -12.75
CA PRO A 295 3.72 -20.04 -12.66
C PRO A 295 2.71 -20.13 -13.82
N ASP A 296 1.42 -20.07 -13.51
CA ASP A 296 0.33 -19.96 -14.50
C ASP A 296 0.31 -18.59 -15.19
N SER A 297 0.77 -17.55 -14.48
CA SER A 297 0.94 -16.22 -15.07
C SER A 297 2.08 -15.44 -14.42
N ILE A 298 2.73 -14.59 -15.21
CA ILE A 298 3.80 -13.70 -14.77
C ILE A 298 3.46 -12.27 -15.19
N ARG A 299 3.42 -11.39 -14.20
CA ARG A 299 3.27 -9.95 -14.41
C ARG A 299 4.54 -9.24 -13.97
N VAL A 300 5.00 -8.30 -14.79
CA VAL A 300 6.12 -7.42 -14.50
C VAL A 300 5.61 -5.99 -14.52
N GLN A 301 5.97 -5.21 -13.52
CA GLN A 301 5.58 -3.81 -13.36
C GLN A 301 6.79 -2.99 -12.93
N PHE A 302 6.79 -1.72 -13.31
CA PHE A 302 7.78 -0.75 -12.90
C PHE A 302 7.22 0.10 -11.78
N LEU A 303 8.03 0.32 -10.75
CA LEU A 303 7.62 1.00 -9.53
C LEU A 303 8.63 2.07 -9.12
N HIS A 304 8.13 3.05 -8.39
CA HIS A 304 8.94 4.04 -7.70
C HIS A 304 8.58 4.06 -6.22
N ALA A 305 9.60 4.11 -5.36
CA ALA A 305 9.41 4.30 -3.93
C ALA A 305 9.22 5.79 -3.64
N THR A 306 8.02 6.16 -3.22
CA THR A 306 7.67 7.52 -2.80
C THR A 306 7.63 7.62 -1.27
N LEU A 307 7.45 8.84 -0.76
CA LEU A 307 7.27 9.09 0.67
C LEU A 307 5.96 8.51 1.23
N THR A 308 5.01 8.15 0.37
CA THR A 308 3.71 7.56 0.73
C THR A 308 3.63 6.07 0.38
N GLY A 309 4.73 5.45 -0.07
CA GLY A 309 4.81 4.03 -0.42
C GLY A 309 5.18 3.78 -1.87
N LEU A 310 4.98 2.54 -2.32
CA LEU A 310 5.31 2.10 -3.67
C LEU A 310 4.22 2.51 -4.67
N GLN A 311 4.63 3.17 -5.75
CA GLN A 311 3.74 3.59 -6.82
C GLN A 311 4.12 2.89 -8.12
N VAL A 312 3.15 2.23 -8.77
CA VAL A 312 3.33 1.72 -10.13
C VAL A 312 3.36 2.88 -11.11
N ILE A 313 4.34 2.86 -12.01
CA ILE A 313 4.53 3.87 -13.04
C ILE A 313 4.30 3.29 -14.43
N ASP A 314 3.94 4.16 -15.37
CA ASP A 314 3.86 3.77 -16.78
C ASP A 314 5.26 3.55 -17.34
N ILE A 315 5.37 2.64 -18.30
CA ILE A 315 6.65 2.26 -18.91
C ILE A 315 7.40 3.46 -19.52
N GLU A 316 6.65 4.48 -19.98
CA GLU A 316 7.16 5.70 -20.60
C GLU A 316 7.52 6.80 -19.59
N THR A 317 7.25 6.62 -18.30
CA THR A 317 7.54 7.63 -17.27
C THR A 317 9.05 7.87 -17.20
N ALA A 318 9.47 9.10 -17.51
CA ALA A 318 10.86 9.52 -17.39
C ALA A 318 11.27 9.53 -15.91
N MET A 319 12.19 8.64 -15.56
CA MET A 319 12.67 8.48 -14.19
C MET A 319 14.06 7.87 -14.21
N ASP A 320 14.87 8.27 -13.23
CA ASP A 320 16.21 7.75 -13.04
C ASP A 320 16.19 6.26 -12.67
N GLU A 321 16.99 5.46 -13.38
CA GLU A 321 17.08 4.00 -13.21
C GLU A 321 17.54 3.60 -11.79
N SER A 322 18.34 4.42 -11.10
CA SER A 322 18.80 4.15 -9.73
C SER A 322 17.65 4.10 -8.71
N SER A 323 16.54 4.79 -9.02
CA SER A 323 15.33 4.86 -8.20
C SER A 323 14.22 3.91 -8.66
N LEU A 324 14.46 3.20 -9.77
CA LEU A 324 13.49 2.34 -10.43
C LEU A 324 13.49 0.95 -9.81
N LEU A 325 12.31 0.54 -9.35
CA LEU A 325 12.04 -0.80 -8.89
C LEU A 325 11.28 -1.59 -9.95
N VAL A 326 11.56 -2.89 -10.01
CA VAL A 326 10.91 -3.86 -10.89
C VAL A 326 10.19 -4.85 -10.00
N GLY A 327 8.88 -4.83 -10.08
CA GLY A 327 7.99 -5.75 -9.40
C GLY A 327 7.65 -6.91 -10.31
N ILE A 328 7.86 -8.14 -9.83
CA ILE A 328 7.54 -9.38 -10.54
C ILE A 328 6.51 -10.12 -9.70
N SER A 329 5.42 -10.55 -10.32
CA SER A 329 4.31 -11.26 -9.68
C SER A 329 4.07 -12.57 -10.41
N GLN A 330 4.44 -13.68 -9.78
CA GLN A 330 4.19 -15.04 -10.24
C GLN A 330 2.92 -15.58 -9.57
N GLN A 331 1.95 -16.03 -10.36
CA GLN A 331 0.69 -16.60 -9.87
C GLN A 331 0.66 -18.10 -10.11
N TYR A 332 0.23 -18.86 -9.09
CA TYR A 332 0.03 -20.30 -9.15
C TYR A 332 -1.42 -20.60 -8.76
N LEU A 333 -2.17 -21.21 -9.66
CA LEU A 333 -3.56 -21.59 -9.46
C LEU A 333 -3.62 -22.89 -8.68
N ILE A 334 -4.36 -22.86 -7.58
CA ILE A 334 -4.55 -24.01 -6.70
C ILE A 334 -6.04 -24.23 -6.47
N THR A 335 -6.38 -25.41 -5.98
CA THR A 335 -7.77 -25.86 -5.85
C THR A 335 -8.35 -25.65 -4.47
N GLU A 336 -7.47 -25.65 -3.47
CA GLU A 336 -7.76 -25.51 -2.04
C GLU A 336 -6.53 -24.90 -1.36
N LEU A 337 -6.71 -24.39 -0.14
CA LEU A 337 -5.60 -23.85 0.64
C LEU A 337 -4.54 -24.94 0.91
N PRO A 338 -3.25 -24.71 0.59
CA PRO A 338 -2.24 -25.74 0.73
C PRO A 338 -1.96 -26.08 2.20
N GLN A 339 -1.23 -27.16 2.43
CA GLN A 339 -0.69 -27.49 3.75
C GLN A 339 0.72 -26.98 3.94
N LYS A 340 1.54 -26.98 2.88
CA LYS A 340 2.93 -26.54 2.92
C LYS A 340 3.34 -25.91 1.59
N ILE A 341 4.13 -24.85 1.69
CA ILE A 341 4.81 -24.21 0.58
C ILE A 341 6.28 -24.06 0.95
N ASP A 342 7.17 -24.49 0.06
CA ASP A 342 8.61 -24.29 0.20
C ASP A 342 9.16 -23.60 -1.06
N SER A 343 10.15 -22.75 -0.86
CA SER A 343 10.86 -22.05 -1.94
C SER A 343 12.29 -21.74 -1.50
N LEU A 344 13.17 -21.59 -2.49
CA LEU A 344 14.58 -21.32 -2.31
C LEU A 344 14.95 -20.09 -3.12
N TRP A 345 15.51 -19.07 -2.46
CA TRP A 345 16.07 -17.93 -3.17
C TRP A 345 17.57 -18.14 -3.39
N THR A 346 18.07 -17.96 -4.62
CA THR A 346 19.50 -18.25 -4.93
C THR A 346 20.33 -17.01 -5.25
N PHE A 347 19.70 -15.84 -5.41
CA PHE A 347 20.42 -14.63 -5.82
C PHE A 347 20.84 -13.80 -4.61
N PHE A 348 22.12 -13.94 -4.26
CA PHE A 348 22.80 -13.13 -3.26
C PHE A 348 24.08 -12.56 -3.86
N ASN A 349 24.39 -11.31 -3.54
CA ASN A 349 25.65 -10.67 -3.91
C ASN A 349 26.16 -9.84 -2.72
N GLN A 350 27.29 -9.14 -2.90
CA GLN A 350 27.89 -8.33 -1.81
C GLN A 350 26.94 -7.25 -1.26
N ARG A 351 25.95 -6.83 -2.06
CA ARG A 351 25.00 -5.76 -1.75
C ARG A 351 23.61 -6.28 -1.37
N VAL A 352 23.23 -7.46 -1.85
CA VAL A 352 22.01 -8.21 -1.52
C VAL A 352 22.42 -9.43 -0.69
N ASN A 353 22.67 -9.20 0.60
CA ASN A 353 23.08 -10.25 1.53
C ASN A 353 21.99 -10.64 2.54
N ARG A 354 20.88 -9.89 2.56
CA ARG A 354 19.74 -10.10 3.43
C ARG A 354 18.46 -9.67 2.73
N ILE A 355 17.47 -10.53 2.77
CA ILE A 355 16.22 -10.35 2.03
C ILE A 355 15.07 -10.50 3.02
N PRO A 356 14.26 -9.46 3.28
CA PRO A 356 13.03 -9.62 4.01
C PRO A 356 12.02 -10.40 3.18
N VAL A 357 11.34 -11.33 3.83
CA VAL A 357 10.24 -12.12 3.25
C VAL A 357 8.98 -11.87 4.08
N VAL A 358 7.90 -11.48 3.41
CA VAL A 358 6.59 -11.34 4.05
C VAL A 358 5.63 -12.37 3.47
N VAL A 359 5.19 -13.30 4.32
CA VAL A 359 4.23 -14.33 3.98
C VAL A 359 2.87 -13.91 4.49
N THR A 360 1.87 -13.75 3.64
CA THR A 360 0.51 -13.35 4.02
C THR A 360 -0.47 -14.47 3.72
N ASP A 361 -1.10 -14.98 4.77
CA ASP A 361 -2.13 -16.02 4.68
C ASP A 361 -3.53 -15.45 5.00
N PRO A 362 -4.59 -16.27 5.13
CA PRO A 362 -5.93 -15.79 5.48
C PRO A 362 -6.05 -15.09 6.85
N VAL A 363 -5.10 -15.26 7.77
CA VAL A 363 -5.13 -14.63 9.10
C VAL A 363 -4.18 -13.43 9.22
N GLY A 364 -3.18 -13.30 8.35
CA GLY A 364 -2.38 -12.08 8.25
C GLY A 364 -0.94 -12.30 7.80
N PRO A 365 -0.11 -11.24 7.87
CA PRO A 365 1.29 -11.29 7.46
C PRO A 365 2.21 -11.85 8.56
N LEU A 366 3.19 -12.64 8.14
CA LEU A 366 4.31 -13.15 8.90
C LEU A 366 5.60 -12.65 8.24
N MET A 367 6.49 -12.05 9.01
CA MET A 367 7.72 -11.47 8.49
C MET A 367 8.92 -12.32 8.92
N SER A 368 9.82 -12.57 7.98
CA SER A 368 11.11 -13.24 8.21
C SER A 368 12.20 -12.57 7.37
N LEU A 369 13.44 -13.06 7.52
CA LEU A 369 14.59 -12.57 6.78
C LEU A 369 15.44 -13.79 6.40
N ILE A 370 15.82 -13.86 5.13
CA ILE A 370 16.69 -14.91 4.58
C ILE A 370 18.05 -14.30 4.15
N ASP A 371 19.07 -15.15 4.09
CA ASP A 371 20.40 -14.81 3.59
C ASP A 371 21.04 -15.99 2.84
N ALA A 372 22.31 -15.86 2.45
CA ALA A 372 22.99 -16.90 1.67
C ALA A 372 23.24 -18.20 2.46
N ASP A 373 23.26 -18.13 3.79
CA ASP A 373 23.46 -19.29 4.66
C ASP A 373 22.12 -19.99 4.98
N ASP A 374 21.03 -19.22 5.05
CA ASP A 374 19.65 -19.70 5.21
C ASP A 374 18.72 -19.11 4.12
N PRO A 375 18.79 -19.63 2.88
CA PRO A 375 18.08 -19.08 1.71
C PRO A 375 16.63 -19.57 1.55
N GLU A 376 16.19 -20.50 2.40
CA GLU A 376 14.89 -21.16 2.31
C GLU A 376 13.80 -20.27 2.93
N PHE A 377 12.63 -20.23 2.29
CA PHE A 377 11.46 -19.57 2.82
C PHE A 377 10.20 -20.30 2.37
N GLY A 378 9.11 -20.11 3.10
CA GLY A 378 7.90 -20.84 2.81
C GLY A 378 6.78 -20.54 3.79
N TRP A 379 5.77 -21.40 3.77
CA TRP A 379 4.62 -21.32 4.64
C TRP A 379 4.14 -22.71 5.02
N GLN A 380 3.66 -22.86 6.25
CA GLN A 380 3.04 -24.08 6.75
C GLN A 380 1.68 -23.73 7.35
N ASN A 381 0.66 -24.51 6.98
CA ASN A 381 -0.68 -24.30 7.47
C ASN A 381 -0.81 -24.69 8.96
N PHE A 382 -0.98 -23.68 9.81
CA PHE A 382 -1.30 -23.85 11.23
C PHE A 382 -2.70 -23.34 11.59
N LEU A 383 -3.55 -23.09 10.59
CA LEU A 383 -4.87 -22.51 10.78
C LEU A 383 -5.84 -23.52 11.40
N LYS A 384 -6.21 -23.29 12.66
CA LYS A 384 -7.12 -24.20 13.40
C LYS A 384 -8.60 -23.95 13.16
N LYS A 385 -8.96 -22.73 12.74
CA LYS A 385 -10.35 -22.26 12.62
C LYS A 385 -10.71 -21.85 11.20
N TYR A 386 -9.85 -22.14 10.24
CA TYR A 386 -10.07 -21.78 8.85
C TYR A 386 -10.90 -22.86 8.16
N SER A 387 -11.90 -22.43 7.41
CA SER A 387 -12.68 -23.26 6.51
C SER A 387 -12.63 -22.65 5.11
N ASP A 388 -12.33 -23.49 4.13
CA ASP A 388 -12.33 -23.08 2.74
C ASP A 388 -13.72 -22.53 2.33
N PRO A 389 -13.80 -21.39 1.63
CA PRO A 389 -15.06 -20.87 1.14
C PRO A 389 -15.69 -21.86 0.15
N VAL A 390 -16.92 -22.28 0.42
CA VAL A 390 -17.70 -23.22 -0.41
C VAL A 390 -19.09 -22.66 -0.67
N LEU A 391 -19.70 -23.12 -1.76
CA LEU A 391 -21.09 -22.78 -2.07
C LEU A 391 -22.03 -23.47 -1.08
N HIS A 392 -23.04 -22.73 -0.64
CA HIS A 392 -24.12 -23.27 0.17
C HIS A 392 -25.44 -23.17 -0.60
N PRO A 393 -26.24 -24.26 -0.69
CA PRO A 393 -27.62 -24.17 -1.17
C PRO A 393 -28.38 -23.02 -0.51
N VAL A 394 -29.13 -22.24 -1.31
CA VAL A 394 -29.96 -21.14 -0.80
C VAL A 394 -31.41 -21.61 -0.81
N ASP A 395 -31.73 -22.40 0.20
CA ASP A 395 -33.02 -23.06 0.33
C ASP A 395 -33.79 -22.33 1.44
N VAL A 396 -34.52 -21.27 1.03
CA VAL A 396 -35.41 -20.54 1.93
C VAL A 396 -36.83 -20.94 1.60
N ASP A 397 -37.53 -21.47 2.61
CA ASP A 397 -38.87 -22.03 2.45
C ASP A 397 -39.89 -20.93 2.20
N THR A 398 -40.08 -20.61 0.91
CA THR A 398 -41.02 -19.60 0.43
C THR A 398 -42.29 -20.22 -0.12
N GLY A 399 -42.79 -21.27 0.53
CA GLY A 399 -43.94 -21.98 0.03
C GLY A 399 -44.35 -23.19 0.85
N TRP A 400 -45.27 -23.98 0.28
CA TRP A 400 -45.60 -25.29 0.82
C TRP A 400 -45.08 -26.37 -0.12
N SER A 401 -44.31 -27.29 0.44
CA SER A 401 -43.83 -28.49 -0.23
C SER A 401 -44.52 -29.74 0.34
N ILE A 402 -44.84 -30.69 -0.54
CA ILE A 402 -45.33 -32.01 -0.15
C ILE A 402 -44.44 -33.09 -0.77
N THR A 403 -44.20 -34.18 -0.03
CA THR A 403 -43.49 -35.33 -0.59
C THR A 403 -44.45 -36.20 -1.39
N ILE A 404 -44.28 -36.24 -2.70
CA ILE A 404 -45.06 -37.09 -3.60
C ILE A 404 -44.28 -38.40 -3.85
N PRO A 405 -44.88 -39.59 -3.63
CA PRO A 405 -44.21 -40.86 -3.92
C PRO A 405 -43.66 -40.90 -5.35
N TYR A 406 -42.42 -41.39 -5.51
CA TYR A 406 -41.68 -41.46 -6.79
C TYR A 406 -41.29 -40.12 -7.44
N LEU A 407 -41.82 -38.98 -6.98
CA LEU A 407 -41.51 -37.62 -7.47
C LEU A 407 -40.70 -36.78 -6.46
N GLY A 408 -40.63 -37.21 -5.20
CA GLY A 408 -39.87 -36.52 -4.16
C GLY A 408 -40.60 -35.30 -3.60
N GLU A 409 -39.86 -34.41 -2.96
CA GLU A 409 -40.39 -33.15 -2.44
C GLU A 409 -40.80 -32.22 -3.59
N THR A 410 -42.09 -31.88 -3.66
CA THR A 410 -42.69 -31.07 -4.72
C THR A 410 -43.36 -29.85 -4.10
N LYS A 411 -42.91 -28.66 -4.51
CA LYS A 411 -43.48 -27.38 -4.08
C LYS A 411 -44.82 -27.15 -4.79
N ILE A 412 -45.88 -26.93 -4.02
CA ILE A 412 -47.28 -26.84 -4.50
C ILE A 412 -47.87 -25.43 -4.38
N ILE A 413 -47.28 -24.58 -3.53
CA ILE A 413 -47.67 -23.18 -3.36
C ILE A 413 -46.39 -22.38 -3.17
N ASN A 414 -46.24 -21.29 -3.92
CA ASN A 414 -45.19 -20.30 -3.72
C ASN A 414 -45.80 -19.04 -3.10
N TRP A 415 -45.08 -18.41 -2.18
CA TRP A 415 -45.38 -17.06 -1.71
C TRP A 415 -44.18 -16.14 -1.91
N MET A 416 -44.47 -14.85 -2.05
CA MET A 416 -43.43 -13.83 -2.04
C MET A 416 -42.75 -13.82 -0.66
N PRO A 417 -41.41 -13.91 -0.60
CA PRO A 417 -40.70 -13.84 0.67
C PRO A 417 -40.99 -12.52 1.37
N ASP A 418 -41.11 -12.56 2.69
CA ASP A 418 -41.13 -11.34 3.49
C ASP A 418 -39.76 -10.65 3.47
N GLU A 419 -39.66 -9.45 4.08
CA GLU A 419 -38.41 -8.68 4.06
C GLU A 419 -37.24 -9.43 4.74
N GLN A 420 -37.50 -10.22 5.79
CA GLN A 420 -36.46 -10.96 6.49
C GLN A 420 -36.01 -12.18 5.69
N GLU A 421 -36.95 -12.90 5.08
CA GLU A 421 -36.69 -14.02 4.18
C GLU A 421 -35.92 -13.55 2.94
N ALA A 422 -36.37 -12.47 2.31
CA ALA A 422 -35.71 -11.86 1.16
C ALA A 422 -34.29 -11.41 1.50
N LEU A 423 -34.07 -10.83 2.69
CA LEU A 423 -32.72 -10.43 3.12
C LEU A 423 -31.82 -11.66 3.31
N LYS A 424 -32.34 -12.76 3.88
CA LYS A 424 -31.59 -14.03 3.97
C LYS A 424 -31.21 -14.58 2.59
N ILE A 425 -32.16 -14.58 1.65
CA ILE A 425 -31.94 -15.02 0.27
C ILE A 425 -30.85 -14.17 -0.39
N VAL A 426 -31.00 -12.84 -0.34
CA VAL A 426 -30.03 -11.88 -0.90
C VAL A 426 -28.63 -12.11 -0.33
N ASN A 427 -28.52 -12.20 1.00
CA ASN A 427 -27.23 -12.37 1.67
C ASN A 427 -26.54 -13.67 1.23
N ALA A 428 -27.29 -14.78 1.20
CA ALA A 428 -26.75 -16.07 0.83
C ALA A 428 -26.36 -16.15 -0.66
N VAL A 429 -27.17 -15.58 -1.56
CA VAL A 429 -26.86 -15.53 -2.99
C VAL A 429 -25.63 -14.65 -3.24
N LEU A 430 -25.53 -13.47 -2.63
CA LEU A 430 -24.36 -12.60 -2.78
C LEU A 430 -23.09 -13.23 -2.20
N GLU A 431 -23.20 -14.00 -1.11
CA GLU A 431 -22.08 -14.76 -0.56
C GLU A 431 -21.63 -15.87 -1.51
N ASN A 432 -22.56 -16.62 -2.11
CA ASN A 432 -22.24 -17.61 -3.13
C ASN A 432 -21.58 -16.99 -4.37
N VAL A 433 -22.05 -15.82 -4.80
CA VAL A 433 -21.37 -15.06 -5.86
C VAL A 433 -19.95 -14.69 -5.41
N ARG A 434 -19.77 -14.20 -4.18
CA ARG A 434 -18.45 -13.88 -3.62
C ARG A 434 -17.52 -15.09 -3.69
N VAL A 435 -17.99 -16.27 -3.25
CA VAL A 435 -17.27 -17.54 -3.32
C VAL A 435 -16.87 -17.87 -4.76
N ALA A 436 -17.77 -17.70 -5.74
CA ALA A 436 -17.44 -17.87 -7.15
C ALA A 436 -16.30 -16.94 -7.61
N PHE A 437 -16.28 -15.68 -7.15
CA PHE A 437 -15.21 -14.71 -7.47
C PHE A 437 -13.87 -14.95 -6.75
N ILE A 438 -13.81 -15.90 -5.81
CA ILE A 438 -12.53 -16.37 -5.25
C ILE A 438 -11.81 -17.27 -6.27
N GLU A 439 -12.55 -18.01 -7.12
CA GLU A 439 -11.97 -18.84 -8.18
C GLU A 439 -11.18 -18.01 -9.19
N LYS A 440 -9.92 -18.39 -9.40
CA LYS A 440 -8.99 -17.69 -10.31
C LYS A 440 -8.84 -18.38 -11.66
N ASP A 441 -9.07 -19.70 -11.70
CA ASP A 441 -9.13 -20.45 -12.94
C ASP A 441 -10.41 -20.11 -13.74
N PRO A 442 -10.33 -19.68 -15.02
CA PRO A 442 -11.49 -19.27 -15.79
C PRO A 442 -12.55 -20.37 -15.99
N ALA A 443 -12.14 -21.64 -16.11
CA ALA A 443 -13.06 -22.75 -16.32
C ALA A 443 -13.84 -23.08 -15.04
N ARG A 444 -13.15 -23.15 -13.89
CA ARG A 444 -13.77 -23.32 -12.58
C ARG A 444 -14.65 -22.15 -12.21
N PHE A 445 -14.18 -20.91 -12.41
CA PHE A 445 -14.99 -19.71 -12.19
C PHE A 445 -16.32 -19.79 -12.94
N SER A 446 -16.28 -20.15 -14.24
CA SER A 446 -17.49 -20.26 -15.06
C SER A 446 -18.43 -21.35 -14.57
N ARG A 447 -17.88 -22.50 -14.15
CA ARG A 447 -18.64 -23.62 -13.58
C ARG A 447 -19.29 -23.27 -12.23
N VAL A 448 -18.54 -22.68 -11.31
CA VAL A 448 -18.99 -22.32 -9.96
C VAL A 448 -20.01 -21.18 -10.04
N LEU A 449 -19.73 -20.13 -10.81
CA LEU A 449 -20.69 -19.04 -11.02
C LEU A 449 -21.99 -19.54 -11.64
N GLY A 450 -21.93 -20.48 -12.59
CA GLY A 450 -23.09 -21.09 -13.24
C GLY A 450 -24.02 -21.88 -12.29
N GLN A 451 -23.56 -22.24 -11.10
CA GLN A 451 -24.41 -22.85 -10.06
C GLN A 451 -25.20 -21.79 -9.26
N VAL A 452 -24.75 -20.54 -9.30
CA VAL A 452 -25.30 -19.42 -8.52
C VAL A 452 -26.18 -18.52 -9.38
N ILE A 453 -25.86 -18.38 -10.66
CA ILE A 453 -26.62 -17.55 -11.60
C ILE A 453 -27.54 -18.40 -12.48
N SER A 454 -28.71 -17.85 -12.79
CA SER A 454 -29.65 -18.43 -13.74
C SER A 454 -30.13 -17.35 -14.70
N SER A 455 -29.25 -16.97 -15.64
CA SER A 455 -29.45 -15.86 -16.56
C SER A 455 -29.21 -16.28 -18.00
N GLU A 456 -30.17 -16.01 -18.89
CA GLU A 456 -29.99 -16.14 -20.35
C GLU A 456 -28.88 -15.19 -20.86
N GLN A 457 -28.57 -14.14 -20.09
CA GLN A 457 -27.54 -13.13 -20.37
C GLN A 457 -26.35 -13.24 -19.43
N ALA A 458 -25.93 -14.45 -19.07
CA ALA A 458 -24.84 -14.72 -18.12
C ALA A 458 -23.55 -13.91 -18.38
N LYS A 459 -23.21 -13.61 -19.66
CA LYS A 459 -22.06 -12.76 -20.00
C LYS A 459 -22.22 -11.30 -19.54
N THR A 460 -23.41 -10.73 -19.70
CA THR A 460 -23.72 -9.35 -19.27
C THR A 460 -23.75 -9.28 -17.76
N LEU A 461 -24.46 -10.22 -17.12
CA LEU A 461 -24.52 -10.35 -15.66
C LEU A 461 -23.12 -10.47 -15.05
N ARG A 462 -22.25 -11.31 -15.63
CA ARG A 462 -20.84 -11.43 -15.19
C ARG A 462 -20.09 -10.10 -15.24
N LYS A 463 -20.30 -9.28 -16.28
CA LYS A 463 -19.64 -7.97 -16.39
C LYS A 463 -20.12 -7.00 -15.31
N GLU A 464 -21.42 -7.00 -15.00
CA GLU A 464 -21.97 -6.18 -13.92
C GLU A 464 -21.46 -6.64 -12.55
N LEU A 465 -21.46 -7.95 -12.30
CA LEU A 465 -20.89 -8.53 -11.07
C LEU A 465 -19.40 -8.15 -10.92
N ALA A 466 -18.62 -8.18 -12.00
CA ALA A 466 -17.21 -7.83 -11.95
C ALA A 466 -16.95 -6.38 -11.49
N LYS A 467 -17.90 -5.45 -11.71
CA LYS A 467 -17.77 -4.07 -11.20
C LYS A 467 -17.78 -4.01 -9.68
N LEU A 468 -18.50 -4.91 -9.02
CA LEU A 468 -18.62 -4.99 -7.56
C LEU A 468 -17.56 -5.91 -6.94
N PHE A 469 -17.32 -7.07 -7.56
CA PHE A 469 -16.52 -8.15 -6.98
C PHE A 469 -15.04 -8.15 -7.40
N SER A 470 -14.70 -7.43 -8.46
CA SER A 470 -13.32 -7.29 -8.94
C SER A 470 -13.03 -5.86 -9.40
N PRO A 471 -13.23 -4.86 -8.52
CA PRO A 471 -12.92 -3.48 -8.89
C PRO A 471 -11.43 -3.36 -9.19
N ARG A 472 -11.11 -2.56 -10.21
CA ARG A 472 -9.72 -2.26 -10.53
C ARG A 472 -9.11 -1.47 -9.37
N VAL A 473 -7.99 -1.95 -8.86
CA VAL A 473 -7.20 -1.27 -7.82
C VAL A 473 -5.96 -0.63 -8.42
N SER A 474 -5.52 0.46 -7.81
CA SER A 474 -4.22 1.07 -8.08
C SER A 474 -3.12 0.02 -7.91
N GLY A 475 -2.21 -0.08 -8.87
CA GLY A 475 -1.09 -1.03 -8.80
C GLY A 475 -1.34 -2.41 -9.40
N GLY A 476 -2.55 -2.70 -9.90
CA GLY A 476 -2.82 -3.91 -10.67
C GLY A 476 -2.91 -5.21 -9.85
N GLY A 477 -2.87 -5.17 -8.51
CA GLY A 477 -3.07 -6.33 -7.65
C GLY A 477 -4.44 -7.00 -7.82
N SER A 478 -4.56 -8.29 -7.43
CA SER A 478 -5.87 -8.94 -7.39
C SER A 478 -6.68 -8.38 -6.22
N SER A 479 -7.77 -7.69 -6.52
CA SER A 479 -8.77 -7.32 -5.52
C SER A 479 -9.71 -8.50 -5.23
N SER A 480 -10.25 -8.55 -4.02
CA SER A 480 -11.30 -9.49 -3.65
C SER A 480 -12.22 -8.90 -2.60
N VAL A 481 -13.52 -9.12 -2.79
CA VAL A 481 -14.53 -8.81 -1.77
C VAL A 481 -14.32 -9.75 -0.59
N GLN A 482 -14.12 -9.15 0.58
CA GLN A 482 -13.94 -9.88 1.83
C GLN A 482 -15.28 -10.24 2.45
N ALA A 483 -16.15 -9.24 2.60
CA ALA A 483 -17.44 -9.40 3.26
C ALA A 483 -18.42 -8.30 2.84
N PHE A 484 -19.70 -8.65 2.92
CA PHE A 484 -20.82 -7.72 2.90
C PHE A 484 -21.25 -7.41 4.34
N SER A 485 -21.70 -6.18 4.58
CA SER A 485 -22.12 -5.67 5.89
C SER A 485 -23.25 -4.66 5.72
N ASP A 486 -24.02 -4.44 6.79
CA ASP A 486 -25.09 -3.43 6.85
C ASP A 486 -26.13 -3.54 5.72
N MET A 487 -26.42 -4.78 5.27
CA MET A 487 -27.36 -5.02 4.17
C MET A 487 -28.80 -4.77 4.59
N GLN A 488 -29.55 -4.03 3.75
CA GLN A 488 -30.95 -3.67 3.95
C GLN A 488 -31.71 -3.72 2.63
N ILE A 489 -33.00 -4.04 2.71
CA ILE A 489 -33.92 -4.01 1.58
C ILE A 489 -34.63 -2.66 1.57
N ASN A 490 -34.49 -1.93 0.46
CA ASN A 490 -35.11 -0.62 0.26
C ASN A 490 -36.45 -0.72 -0.50
N GLY A 491 -36.67 -1.83 -1.19
CA GLY A 491 -37.91 -2.09 -1.91
C GLY A 491 -37.92 -3.47 -2.53
N MET A 492 -39.10 -4.07 -2.62
CA MET A 492 -39.30 -5.36 -3.25
C MET A 492 -40.52 -5.34 -4.16
N ARG A 493 -40.48 -6.16 -5.21
CA ARG A 493 -41.62 -6.46 -6.06
C ARG A 493 -41.53 -7.89 -6.57
N GLU A 494 -42.67 -8.51 -6.77
CA GLU A 494 -42.76 -9.83 -7.39
C GLU A 494 -42.39 -9.75 -8.89
N LEU A 495 -41.76 -10.82 -9.41
CA LEU A 495 -41.49 -10.98 -10.83
C LEU A 495 -42.68 -11.66 -11.51
N GLY A 496 -43.06 -11.19 -12.71
CA GLY A 496 -44.25 -11.70 -13.41
C GLY A 496 -44.10 -13.12 -13.99
N ALA A 497 -42.86 -13.57 -14.21
CA ALA A 497 -42.41 -14.93 -14.55
C ALA A 497 -40.90 -14.88 -14.88
N PRO A 498 -40.06 -15.86 -14.48
CA PRO A 498 -40.36 -16.99 -13.59
C PRO A 498 -40.61 -16.55 -12.13
N ASP A 499 -41.04 -17.49 -11.29
CA ASP A 499 -41.30 -17.26 -9.86
C ASP A 499 -40.06 -16.70 -9.17
N GLY A 500 -40.22 -15.52 -8.58
CA GLY A 500 -39.11 -14.78 -7.99
C GLY A 500 -39.49 -13.37 -7.59
N PHE A 501 -38.49 -12.61 -7.14
CA PHE A 501 -38.67 -11.23 -6.72
C PHE A 501 -37.50 -10.37 -7.16
N SER A 502 -37.79 -9.09 -7.35
CA SER A 502 -36.83 -8.03 -7.58
C SER A 502 -36.66 -7.26 -6.29
N ALA A 503 -35.42 -7.08 -5.83
CA ALA A 503 -35.09 -6.35 -4.61
C ALA A 503 -34.11 -5.21 -4.90
N THR A 504 -34.47 -4.00 -4.46
CA THR A 504 -33.52 -2.91 -4.33
C THR A 504 -32.88 -2.99 -2.97
N ILE A 505 -31.55 -3.11 -2.92
CA ILE A 505 -30.81 -3.26 -1.66
C ILE A 505 -29.73 -2.19 -1.54
N SER A 506 -29.35 -1.89 -0.31
CA SER A 506 -28.15 -1.12 0.01
C SER A 506 -27.34 -1.79 1.09
N GLY A 507 -26.04 -1.54 1.09
CA GLY A 507 -25.14 -2.03 2.12
C GLY A 507 -23.72 -1.53 1.94
N SER A 508 -22.82 -2.13 2.70
CA SER A 508 -21.38 -1.88 2.65
C SER A 508 -20.63 -3.13 2.23
N VAL A 509 -19.59 -2.96 1.40
CA VAL A 509 -18.68 -4.03 0.99
C VAL A 509 -17.24 -3.66 1.34
N SER A 510 -16.51 -4.61 1.93
CA SER A 510 -15.08 -4.47 2.21
C SER A 510 -14.26 -5.19 1.14
N ILE A 511 -13.29 -4.49 0.56
CA ILE A 511 -12.49 -4.97 -0.57
C ILE A 511 -11.03 -4.82 -0.20
N ASN A 512 -10.29 -5.92 -0.33
CA ASN A 512 -8.85 -5.92 -0.12
C ASN A 512 -8.14 -6.18 -1.46
N ALA A 513 -7.08 -5.43 -1.71
CA ALA A 513 -6.09 -5.74 -2.72
C ALA A 513 -4.71 -5.88 -2.09
N LYS A 514 -4.04 -6.98 -2.40
CA LYS A 514 -2.71 -7.29 -1.88
C LYS A 514 -1.69 -7.19 -3.00
N HIS A 515 -0.66 -6.37 -2.80
CA HIS A 515 0.49 -6.21 -3.70
C HIS A 515 1.69 -5.61 -2.96
N TRP A 516 2.90 -6.07 -3.28
CA TRP A 516 4.18 -5.54 -2.79
C TRP A 516 4.28 -5.41 -1.25
N GLY A 517 3.68 -6.35 -0.52
CA GLY A 517 3.64 -6.36 0.94
C GLY A 517 2.61 -5.43 1.57
N HIS A 518 1.80 -4.73 0.78
CA HIS A 518 0.72 -3.86 1.23
C HIS A 518 -0.64 -4.51 1.03
N ILE A 519 -1.59 -4.14 1.89
CA ILE A 519 -3.00 -4.54 1.80
C ILE A 519 -3.84 -3.27 1.69
N ASP A 520 -4.18 -2.90 0.46
CA ASP A 520 -5.11 -1.82 0.18
C ASP A 520 -6.53 -2.27 0.53
N ALA A 521 -6.99 -1.93 1.73
CA ALA A 521 -8.34 -2.23 2.21
C ALA A 521 -9.26 -1.01 2.06
N ARG A 522 -10.34 -1.14 1.29
CA ARG A 522 -11.34 -0.08 1.06
C ARG A 522 -12.74 -0.57 1.33
N GLN A 523 -13.55 0.28 1.95
CA GLN A 523 -14.97 0.05 2.15
C GLN A 523 -15.76 0.91 1.16
N PHE A 524 -16.74 0.29 0.51
CA PHE A 524 -17.64 0.95 -0.41
C PHE A 524 -19.07 0.80 0.07
N GLN A 525 -19.86 1.86 -0.04
CA GLN A 525 -21.31 1.78 0.04
C GLN A 525 -21.86 1.49 -1.35
N PHE A 526 -22.84 0.61 -1.44
CA PHE A 526 -23.48 0.26 -2.69
C PHE A 526 -25.00 0.35 -2.61
N GLN A 527 -25.62 0.53 -3.77
CA GLN A 527 -27.03 0.28 -4.01
C GLN A 527 -27.17 -0.59 -5.26
N LEU A 528 -27.93 -1.69 -5.15
CA LEU A 528 -28.10 -2.68 -6.21
C LEU A 528 -29.58 -2.94 -6.44
N LEU A 529 -29.93 -3.27 -7.68
CA LEU A 529 -31.19 -3.92 -8.03
C LEU A 529 -30.87 -5.36 -8.42
N LEU A 530 -31.51 -6.31 -7.74
CA LEU A 530 -31.30 -7.75 -7.94
C LEU A 530 -32.61 -8.38 -8.39
N ASP A 531 -32.57 -9.23 -9.41
CA ASP A 531 -33.66 -10.14 -9.74
C ASP A 531 -33.25 -11.55 -9.32
N LEU A 532 -34.04 -12.13 -8.42
CA LEU A 532 -33.79 -13.43 -7.79
C LEU A 532 -34.92 -14.37 -8.17
N ILE A 533 -34.55 -15.57 -8.59
CA ILE A 533 -35.50 -16.59 -9.05
C ILE A 533 -35.23 -17.91 -8.37
N GLU A 534 -36.27 -18.70 -8.16
CA GLU A 534 -36.15 -20.03 -7.58
C GLU A 534 -36.07 -21.08 -8.70
N VAL A 535 -34.99 -21.85 -8.73
CA VAL A 535 -34.76 -22.93 -9.71
C VAL A 535 -34.41 -24.18 -8.95
N GLU A 536 -35.20 -25.25 -9.12
CA GLU A 536 -35.00 -26.53 -8.42
C GLU A 536 -34.93 -26.36 -6.89
N GLN A 537 -35.82 -25.53 -6.33
CA GLN A 537 -35.89 -25.18 -4.89
C GLN A 537 -34.69 -24.39 -4.35
N GLN A 538 -33.84 -23.86 -5.23
CA GLN A 538 -32.70 -23.03 -4.86
C GLN A 538 -32.84 -21.63 -5.43
N TRP A 539 -32.61 -20.63 -4.58
CA TRP A 539 -32.57 -19.25 -5.03
C TRP A 539 -31.28 -18.94 -5.80
N ARG A 540 -31.44 -18.35 -6.99
CA ARG A 540 -30.36 -17.98 -7.90
C ARG A 540 -30.51 -16.55 -8.39
N LEU A 541 -29.39 -15.96 -8.78
CA LEU A 541 -29.36 -14.61 -9.35
C LEU A 541 -29.70 -14.65 -10.85
N ALA A 542 -30.81 -14.03 -11.24
CA ALA A 542 -31.22 -13.90 -12.64
C ALA A 542 -30.63 -12.64 -13.30
N ASP A 543 -30.65 -11.52 -12.59
CA ASP A 543 -30.11 -10.25 -13.08
C ASP A 543 -29.59 -9.37 -11.93
N LEU A 544 -28.67 -8.46 -12.26
CA LEU A 544 -28.12 -7.47 -11.34
C LEU A 544 -27.82 -6.18 -12.09
N THR A 545 -28.34 -5.08 -11.54
CA THR A 545 -27.95 -3.72 -11.94
C THR A 545 -27.29 -3.00 -10.77
N VAL A 546 -26.09 -2.49 -11.02
CA VAL A 546 -25.41 -1.59 -10.08
C VAL A 546 -26.00 -0.18 -10.21
N ILE A 547 -26.72 0.29 -9.18
CA ILE A 547 -27.32 1.63 -9.17
C ILE A 547 -26.29 2.68 -8.76
N ASP A 548 -25.60 2.46 -7.64
CA ASP A 548 -24.57 3.35 -7.11
C ASP A 548 -23.49 2.54 -6.38
N ILE A 549 -22.23 2.96 -6.49
CA ILE A 549 -21.11 2.47 -5.68
C ILE A 549 -20.21 3.67 -5.39
N LYS A 550 -19.98 3.95 -4.11
CA LYS A 550 -19.12 5.05 -3.67
C LYS A 550 -18.23 4.62 -2.51
N VAL A 551 -17.03 5.18 -2.44
CA VAL A 551 -16.12 4.99 -1.31
C VAL A 551 -16.81 5.51 -0.06
N ALA A 552 -16.89 4.69 0.99
CA ALA A 552 -17.39 5.12 2.29
C ALA A 552 -16.42 6.19 2.83
N ARG A 553 -16.95 7.38 3.15
CA ARG A 553 -16.16 8.50 3.69
C ARG A 553 -15.77 8.27 5.14
#